data_AF-A0A7C0XGA0-F1
#
_entry.id   AF-A0A7C0XGA0-F1
#
_cell.length_a   1.000
_cell.length_b   1.000
_cell.length_c   1.000
_cell.angle_alpha   90.00
_cell.angle_beta   90.00
_cell.angle_gamma   90.00
#
_symmetry.space_group_name_H-M   'P 1'
#
loop_
_entity.id
_entity.type
_entity.pdbx_description
1 polymer ?
#
loop_
_entity_poly.entity_id
_entity_poly.type
_entity_poly.pdbx_seq_one_letter_code
_entity_poly.pdbx_strand_id
1 'polypeptide(L)' 'LAQRYVDIARRIAMAAQVRLPKELRRQVCRHCKRFILPGVNCRVRIRQRREPHVVITCLNCGGKMRIPLRKKRGESVG' A
#
# COMPACT_ATOMS: atom_id res chain seq x y z
N LEU A 1 8.51 -16.80 1.25
CA LEU A 1 9.73 -15.96 1.05
C LEU A 1 9.43 -14.46 1.02
N ALA A 2 8.52 -13.98 0.16
CA ALA A 2 8.23 -12.53 0.00
C ALA A 2 7.94 -11.76 1.30
N GLN A 3 7.19 -12.35 2.24
CA GLN A 3 6.91 -11.73 3.53
C GLN A 3 8.17 -11.39 4.32
N ARG A 4 9.14 -12.32 4.35
CA ARG A 4 10.40 -12.16 5.10
C ARG A 4 11.20 -10.97 4.58
N TYR A 5 11.23 -10.75 3.26
CA TYR A 5 11.90 -9.58 2.68
C TYR A 5 11.21 -8.27 3.02
N VAL A 6 9.87 -8.25 3.02
CA VAL A 6 9.11 -7.07 3.46
C VAL A 6 9.42 -6.74 4.92
N ASP A 7 9.51 -7.75 5.78
CA ASP A 7 9.81 -7.56 7.19
C ASP A 7 11.23 -7.02 7.40
N ILE A 8 12.22 -7.55 6.67
CA ILE A 8 13.60 -7.03 6.66
C ILE A 8 13.64 -5.58 6.18
N ALA A 9 13.03 -5.29 5.02
CA ALA A 9 13.00 -3.94 4.44
C ALA A 9 12.36 -2.92 5.41
N ARG A 10 11.31 -3.33 6.14
CA ARG A 10 10.68 -2.48 7.15
C ARG A 10 11.53 -2.27 8.38
N ARG A 11 12.25 -3.29 8.86
CA ARG A 11 13.20 -3.15 9.97
C ARG A 11 14.33 -2.18 9.58
N ILE A 12 14.88 -2.31 8.38
CA ILE A 12 15.91 -1.39 7.86
C ILE A 12 15.38 0.03 7.78
N ALA A 13 14.18 0.22 7.22
CA ALA A 13 13.59 1.56 7.12
C ALA A 13 13.30 2.21 8.48
N MET A 14 12.87 1.41 9.47
CA MET A 14 12.69 1.88 10.84
C MET A 14 14.03 2.26 11.49
N ALA A 15 15.06 1.42 11.33
CA ALA A 15 16.39 1.66 11.87
C ALA A 15 17.04 2.92 11.27
N ALA A 16 16.91 3.10 9.95
CA ALA A 16 17.42 4.26 9.24
C ALA A 16 16.49 5.50 9.32
N GLN A 17 15.34 5.40 10.00
CA GLN A 17 14.31 6.43 10.08
C GLN A 17 13.85 6.99 8.72
N VAL A 18 13.95 6.19 7.65
CA VAL A 18 13.53 6.57 6.30
C VAL A 18 12.12 6.10 5.99
N ARG A 19 11.40 6.87 5.19
CA ARG A 19 10.08 6.45 4.68
C ARG A 19 10.26 5.44 3.56
N LEU A 20 9.55 4.31 3.63
CA LEU A 20 9.49 3.40 2.49
C LEU A 20 8.98 4.13 1.23
N PRO A 21 9.55 3.84 0.04
CA PRO A 21 9.03 4.33 -1.22
C PRO A 21 7.52 4.08 -1.37
N LYS A 22 6.84 4.96 -2.10
CA LYS A 22 5.37 4.92 -2.22
C LYS A 22 4.90 3.61 -2.85
N GLU A 23 5.62 3.02 -3.80
CA GLU A 23 5.22 1.73 -4.40
C GLU A 23 5.27 0.62 -3.35
N LEU A 24 6.38 0.49 -2.64
CA LEU A 24 6.58 -0.57 -1.65
C LEU A 24 5.58 -0.43 -0.49
N ARG A 25 5.30 0.80 -0.05
CA ARG A 25 4.32 1.05 1.01
C ARG A 25 2.88 0.68 0.60
N ARG A 26 2.57 0.66 -0.70
CA ARG A 26 1.26 0.22 -1.23
C ARG A 26 1.18 -1.30 -1.39
N GLN A 27 2.32 -1.99 -1.43
CA GLN A 27 2.41 -3.45 -1.49
C GLN A 27 2.41 -4.12 -0.10
N VAL A 28 2.18 -3.35 0.97
CA VAL A 28 2.10 -3.87 2.34
C VAL A 28 0.78 -3.47 2.97
N CYS A 29 0.09 -4.44 3.57
CA CYS A 29 -1.11 -4.16 4.35
C CYS A 29 -0.78 -3.27 5.55
N ARG A 30 -1.45 -2.12 5.68
CA ARG A 30 -1.24 -1.22 6.81
C ARG A 30 -1.69 -1.81 8.16
N HIS A 31 -2.59 -2.79 8.14
CA HIS A 31 -3.14 -3.44 9.33
C HIS A 31 -2.28 -4.63 9.75
N CYS A 32 -2.33 -5.74 9.01
CA CYS A 32 -1.65 -6.98 9.37
C CYS A 32 -0.19 -7.04 8.90
N LYS A 33 0.32 -5.98 8.26
CA LYS A 33 1.73 -5.87 7.85
C LYS A 33 2.21 -6.92 6.83
N ARG A 34 1.30 -7.72 6.30
CA ARG A 34 1.60 -8.71 5.26
C ARG A 34 1.82 -8.07 3.89
N PHE A 35 2.65 -8.70 3.10
CA PHE A 35 2.80 -8.43 1.68
C PHE A 35 1.47 -8.68 0.96
N ILE A 36 1.08 -7.73 0.11
CA ILE A 36 -0.13 -7.83 -0.69
C ILE A 36 0.21 -7.83 -2.18
N LEU A 37 -0.34 -8.82 -2.87
CA LEU A 37 -0.21 -9.01 -4.31
C LEU A 37 -1.60 -8.93 -4.95
N PRO A 38 -1.86 -7.91 -5.79
CA PRO A 38 -3.11 -7.79 -6.52
C PRO A 38 -3.45 -9.07 -7.29
N GLY A 39 -4.69 -9.54 -7.16
CA GLY A 39 -5.15 -10.76 -7.82
C GLY A 39 -4.91 -12.06 -7.04
N VAL A 40 -4.02 -12.05 -6.03
CA VAL A 40 -3.73 -13.25 -5.22
C VAL A 40 -4.33 -13.13 -3.82
N ASN A 41 -3.90 -12.12 -3.03
CA ASN A 41 -4.32 -11.98 -1.63
C ASN A 41 -4.86 -10.58 -1.30
N CYS A 42 -5.08 -9.75 -2.32
CA CYS A 42 -5.75 -8.47 -2.17
C CYS A 42 -6.67 -8.19 -3.37
N ARG A 43 -7.75 -7.46 -3.07
CA ARG A 43 -8.75 -7.02 -4.04
C ARG A 43 -8.61 -5.52 -4.25
N VAL A 44 -8.34 -5.11 -5.48
CA VAL A 44 -8.22 -3.70 -5.87
C VAL A 44 -9.48 -3.27 -6.62
N ARG A 45 -10.11 -2.17 -6.18
CA ARG A 45 -11.30 -1.60 -6.84
C ARG A 45 -11.16 -0.09 -6.97
N ILE A 46 -11.49 0.44 -8.14
CA ILE A 46 -11.60 1.88 -8.37
C ILE A 46 -13.04 2.30 -8.03
N ARG A 47 -13.20 3.30 -7.17
CA ARG A 47 -14.50 3.88 -6.82
C ARG A 47 -14.48 5.35 -7.21
N GLN A 48 -15.51 5.78 -7.94
CA GLN A 48 -15.63 7.16 -8.43
C GLN A 48 -16.58 8.04 -7.57
N ARG A 49 -17.38 7.45 -6.68
CA ARG A 49 -18.38 8.18 -5.88
C ARG A 49 -17.71 9.09 -4.83
N ARG A 50 -18.19 10.34 -4.74
CA ARG A 50 -17.67 11.46 -3.91
C ARG A 50 -16.29 11.96 -4.34
N GLU A 51 -15.27 11.13 -4.19
CA GLU A 51 -13.91 11.41 -4.65
C GLU A 51 -13.35 10.16 -5.33
N PRO A 52 -12.76 10.27 -6.54
CA PRO A 52 -12.12 9.14 -7.19
C PRO A 52 -11.00 8.56 -6.33
N HIS A 53 -11.10 7.29 -5.94
CA HIS A 53 -10.12 6.61 -5.10
C HIS A 53 -10.02 5.12 -5.42
N VAL A 54 -8.82 4.59 -5.20
CA VAL A 54 -8.53 3.16 -5.24
C VAL A 54 -8.71 2.58 -3.85
N VAL A 55 -9.53 1.54 -3.74
CA VAL A 55 -9.69 0.74 -2.52
C VAL A 55 -8.94 -0.57 -2.70
N ILE A 56 -7.96 -0.81 -1.83
CA ILE A 56 -7.23 -2.06 -1.74
C ILE A 56 -7.72 -2.78 -0.48
N THR A 57 -8.38 -3.91 -0.65
CA THR A 57 -8.86 -4.75 0.46
C THR A 57 -7.91 -5.93 0.63
N CYS A 58 -7.34 -6.09 1.82
CA CYS A 58 -6.52 -7.25 2.14
C CYS A 58 -7.44 -8.45 2.41
N LEU A 59 -7.24 -9.56 1.70
CA LEU A 59 -8.04 -10.77 1.90
C LEU A 59 -7.58 -11.59 3.10
N ASN A 60 -6.38 -11.32 3.64
CA ASN A 60 -5.88 -11.99 4.83
C ASN A 60 -6.51 -11.46 6.14
N CYS A 61 -6.77 -10.16 6.24
CA CYS A 61 -7.24 -9.52 7.48
C CYS A 61 -8.52 -8.67 7.31
N GLY A 62 -9.03 -8.53 6.08
CA GLY A 62 -10.20 -7.70 5.78
C GLY A 62 -9.94 -6.19 5.78
N GLY A 63 -8.74 -5.74 6.16
CA GLY A 63 -8.38 -4.32 6.21
C GLY A 63 -8.49 -3.62 4.86
N LYS A 64 -9.06 -2.41 4.84
CA LYS A 64 -9.32 -1.61 3.63
C LYS A 64 -8.41 -0.39 3.60
N MET A 65 -7.54 -0.31 2.61
CA MET A 65 -6.68 0.84 2.37
C MET A 65 -7.23 1.65 1.21
N ARG A 66 -7.25 2.98 1.36
CA ARG A 66 -7.79 3.90 0.34
C ARG A 66 -6.68 4.82 -0.15
N ILE A 67 -6.58 4.97 -1.47
CA ILE A 67 -5.62 5.85 -2.14
C ILE A 67 -6.43 6.79 -3.02
N PRO A 68 -6.52 8.09 -2.69
CA PRO A 68 -7.19 9.05 -3.57
C PRO A 68 -6.44 9.15 -4.90
N LEU A 69 -7.18 9.23 -6.01
CA LEU A 69 -6.63 9.38 -7.37
C LEU A 69 -6.38 10.85 -7.73
N ARG A 70 -7.03 11.79 -7.05
CA ARG A 70 -6.73 13.21 -7.22
C ARG A 70 -5.27 13.47 -6.84
N LYS A 71 -4.50 14.03 -7.78
CA LYS A 71 -3.17 14.59 -7.49
C LYS A 71 -3.32 15.61 -6.35
N LYS A 72 -2.46 15.52 -5.34
CA LYS A 72 -2.19 16.70 -4.50
C LYS A 72 -1.64 17.77 -5.45
N ARG A 73 -2.16 19.01 -5.40
CA ARG A 73 -1.51 20.16 -6.04
C ARG A 73 -0.05 20.17 -5.54
N GLY A 74 0.92 19.83 -6.40
CA GLY A 74 2.35 19.78 -6.05
C GLY A 74 3.14 18.51 -6.40
N GLU A 75 2.54 17.45 -6.95
CA GLU A 75 3.31 16.30 -7.47
C GLU A 75 3.59 16.48 -8.97
N SER A 76 4.62 17.28 -9.29
CA SER A 76 5.31 17.28 -10.58
C SER A 76 5.86 15.88 -10.82
N VAL A 77 5.47 15.28 -11.94
CA VAL A 77 6.00 14.02 -12.43
C VAL A 77 7.41 14.33 -12.92
N GLY A 78 8.41 13.78 -12.25
CA GLY A 78 9.74 13.55 -12.80
C GLY A 78 9.87 12.07 -13.10
#